data_AF-A0A2P7SIA0-F1
#
_entry.id   AF-A0A2P7SIA0-F1
#
_cell.length_a   1.000
_cell.length_b   1.000
_cell.length_c   1.000
_cell.angle_alpha   90.00
_cell.angle_beta   90.00
_cell.angle_gamma   90.00
#
_symmetry.space_group_name_H-M   'P 1'
#
loop_
_entity.id
_entity.type
_entity.pdbx_description
1 polymer ?
#
loop_
_entity_poly.entity_id
_entity_poly.type
_entity_poly.pdbx_seq_one_letter_code
_entity_poly.pdbx_strand_id
1 'polypeptide(L)'
;MTINITNKDADKLTRTFAQMEGVGLTEAIVIAMTEALARRRSNESPVETAARLRAEFGVELTERARKPLPRSVYDELSGDE
;
A
#
# COMPACT_ATOMS: atom_id res chain seq x y z
N MET A 1 21.71 -7.61 3.60
CA MET A 1 21.12 -8.71 2.80
C MET A 1 21.41 -8.40 1.34
N THR A 2 21.86 -9.37 0.54
CA THR A 2 22.27 -9.12 -0.86
C THR A 2 21.13 -9.49 -1.80
N ILE A 3 20.70 -8.55 -2.63
CA ILE A 3 19.71 -8.79 -3.69
C ILE A 3 20.47 -8.97 -5.00
N ASN A 4 20.30 -10.12 -5.65
CA ASN A 4 20.89 -10.39 -6.96
C ASN A 4 19.88 -10.10 -8.07
N ILE A 5 20.28 -9.28 -9.04
CA ILE A 5 19.45 -8.91 -10.20
C ILE A 5 20.06 -9.58 -11.43
N THR A 6 19.42 -10.64 -11.92
CA THR A 6 19.88 -11.40 -13.09
C THR A 6 19.28 -10.88 -14.40
N ASN A 7 18.18 -10.12 -14.31
CA ASN A 7 17.56 -9.49 -15.47
C ASN A 7 18.31 -8.20 -15.85
N LYS A 8 18.76 -8.12 -17.10
CA LYS A 8 19.58 -7.00 -17.60
C LYS A 8 18.85 -5.66 -17.59
N ASP A 9 17.56 -5.66 -17.89
CA ASP A 9 16.77 -4.43 -17.92
C ASP A 9 16.55 -3.88 -16.50
N ALA A 10 16.26 -4.78 -15.55
CA ALA A 10 16.12 -4.43 -14.14
C ALA A 10 17.43 -3.89 -13.56
N ASP A 11 18.59 -4.48 -13.90
CA ASP A 11 19.90 -3.97 -13.46
C ASP A 11 20.17 -2.57 -14.04
N LYS A 12 19.90 -2.36 -15.33
CA LYS A 12 20.08 -1.06 -15.98
C LYS A 12 19.19 0.02 -15.34
N LEU A 13 17.91 -0.27 -15.13
CA LEU A 13 16.97 0.64 -14.47
C LEU A 13 17.43 0.97 -13.04
N THR A 14 17.81 -0.04 -12.27
CA THR A 14 18.26 0.14 -10.88
C THR A 14 19.54 0.98 -10.80
N ARG A 15 20.52 0.75 -11.69
CA ARG A 15 21.75 1.56 -11.75
C ARG A 15 21.46 3.01 -12.10
N THR A 16 20.57 3.23 -13.05
CA THR A 16 20.18 4.58 -13.48
C THR A 16 19.52 5.31 -12.31
N PHE A 17 18.58 4.65 -11.63
CA PHE A 17 17.89 5.21 -10.48
C PHE A 17 18.83 5.48 -9.30
N ALA A 18 19.70 4.53 -8.97
CA ALA A 18 20.72 4.69 -7.94
C ALA A 18 21.64 5.89 -8.20
N GLN A 19 22.03 6.11 -9.47
CA GLN A 19 22.84 7.25 -9.86
C GLN A 19 22.08 8.58 -9.72
N MET A 20 20.80 8.62 -10.04
CA MET A 20 19.96 9.82 -9.91
C MET A 20 19.76 10.20 -8.43
N GLU A 21 19.50 9.21 -7.59
CA GLU A 21 19.24 9.42 -6.15
C GLU A 21 20.53 9.51 -5.31
N GLY A 22 21.68 9.17 -5.88
CA GLY A 22 22.97 9.18 -5.18
C GLY A 22 23.11 8.11 -4.11
N VAL A 23 22.39 7.00 -4.23
CA VAL A 23 22.31 5.92 -3.24
C VAL A 23 22.89 4.59 -3.76
N GLY A 24 23.07 3.62 -2.87
CA GLY A 24 23.47 2.26 -3.26
C GLY A 24 22.35 1.51 -4.01
N LEU A 25 22.71 0.48 -4.79
CA LEU A 25 21.72 -0.29 -5.59
C LEU A 25 20.59 -0.88 -4.73
N THR A 26 20.90 -1.43 -3.57
CA THR A 26 19.88 -2.00 -2.68
C THR A 26 18.91 -0.93 -2.18
N GLU A 27 19.42 0.25 -1.83
CA GLU A 27 18.61 1.37 -1.36
C GLU A 27 17.74 1.95 -2.48
N ALA A 28 18.29 2.05 -3.69
CA ALA A 28 17.56 2.43 -4.89
C ALA A 28 16.35 1.52 -5.14
N ILE A 29 16.50 0.21 -4.96
CA ILE A 29 15.39 -0.76 -5.09
C ILE A 29 14.32 -0.50 -4.03
N VAL A 30 14.73 -0.32 -2.77
CA VAL A 30 13.80 -0.07 -1.67
C VAL A 30 13.00 1.20 -1.93
N ILE A 31 13.68 2.30 -2.27
CA ILE A 31 13.03 3.58 -2.59
C ILE A 31 12.03 3.40 -3.75
N ALA A 32 12.48 2.85 -4.88
CA ALA A 32 11.64 2.68 -6.06
C ALA A 32 10.38 1.84 -5.77
N MET A 33 10.54 0.75 -5.00
CA MET A 33 9.42 -0.13 -4.64
C MET A 33 8.47 0.53 -3.63
N THR A 34 9.00 1.25 -2.64
CA THR A 34 8.19 2.01 -1.68
C THR A 34 7.36 3.07 -2.38
N GLU A 35 7.96 3.83 -3.29
CA GLU A 35 7.26 4.86 -4.07
C GLU A 35 6.24 4.26 -5.04
N ALA A 36 6.60 3.18 -5.73
CA ALA A 36 5.66 2.49 -6.63
C ALA A 36 4.43 1.96 -5.88
N LEU A 37 4.62 1.42 -4.68
CA LEU A 37 3.51 0.98 -3.82
C LEU A 37 2.70 2.16 -3.28
N ALA A 38 3.35 3.24 -2.84
CA ALA A 38 2.68 4.44 -2.37
C ALA A 38 1.82 5.07 -3.48
N ARG A 39 2.35 5.14 -4.70
CA ARG A 39 1.62 5.65 -5.88
C ARG A 39 0.43 4.78 -6.25
N ARG A 40 0.51 3.46 -6.06
CA ARG A 40 -0.66 2.58 -6.24
C ARG A 40 -1.71 2.86 -5.17
N ARG A 41 -1.28 2.99 -3.90
CA ARG A 41 -2.18 3.28 -2.77
C ARG A 41 -2.87 4.63 -2.90
N SER A 42 -2.21 5.66 -3.42
CA SER A 42 -2.83 6.99 -3.61
C SER A 42 -3.96 6.99 -4.64
N ASN A 43 -3.99 5.99 -5.53
CA ASN A 43 -5.01 5.84 -6.56
C ASN A 43 -6.11 4.84 -6.17
N GLU A 44 -6.02 4.20 -5.00
CA GLU A 44 -7.07 3.31 -4.50
C GLU A 44 -8.31 4.13 -4.09
N SER A 45 -9.48 3.67 -4.50
CA SER A 45 -10.73 4.17 -3.93
C SER A 45 -10.85 3.76 -2.45
N PRO A 46 -11.65 4.49 -1.65
CA PRO A 46 -11.86 4.13 -0.23
C PRO A 46 -12.33 2.67 -0.02
N VAL A 47 -13.11 2.13 -0.95
CA VAL A 47 -13.60 0.74 -0.90
C VAL A 47 -12.48 -0.27 -1.15
N GLU A 48 -11.62 -0.01 -2.12
CA GLU A 48 -10.45 -0.84 -2.43
C GLU A 48 -9.44 -0.81 -1.29
N THR A 49 -9.18 0.38 -0.72
CA THR A 49 -8.32 0.52 0.46
C THR A 49 -8.88 -0.28 1.64
N ALA A 50 -10.18 -0.19 1.91
CA ALA A 50 -10.82 -0.97 2.96
C ALA A 50 -10.73 -2.48 2.68
N ALA A 51 -10.84 -2.93 1.42
CA ALA A 51 -10.65 -4.33 1.03
C ALA A 51 -9.22 -4.82 1.26
N ARG A 52 -8.22 -4.04 0.85
CA ARG A 52 -6.80 -4.35 1.06
C ARG A 52 -6.46 -4.46 2.54
N LEU A 53 -6.89 -3.48 3.35
CA LEU A 53 -6.65 -3.50 4.80
C LEU A 53 -7.29 -4.73 5.45
N ARG A 54 -8.54 -5.06 5.08
CA ARG A 54 -9.20 -6.29 5.55
C ARG A 54 -8.37 -7.53 5.22
N ALA A 55 -7.86 -7.65 4.00
CA ALA A 55 -7.01 -8.77 3.61
C ALA A 55 -5.68 -8.81 4.37
N GLU A 56 -5.03 -7.66 4.56
CA GLU A 56 -3.76 -7.52 5.30
C GLU A 56 -3.87 -7.97 6.77
N PHE A 57 -5.01 -7.68 7.41
CA PHE A 57 -5.28 -8.08 8.80
C PHE A 57 -6.07 -9.39 8.94
N GLY A 58 -6.38 -10.09 7.83
CA GLY A 58 -7.17 -11.33 7.86
C GLY A 58 -8.62 -11.15 8.33
N VAL A 59 -9.21 -9.98 8.11
CA VAL A 59 -10.58 -9.64 8.50
C VAL A 59 -11.56 -10.02 7.37
N GLU A 60 -12.42 -11.00 7.63
CA GLU A 60 -13.52 -11.34 6.72
C GLU A 60 -14.84 -10.69 7.17
N LEU A 61 -15.55 -10.05 6.23
CA LEU A 61 -16.88 -9.52 6.51
C LEU A 61 -17.95 -10.58 6.28
N THR A 62 -18.73 -10.84 7.33
CA THR A 62 -20.00 -11.55 7.22
C THR A 62 -21.01 -10.72 6.41
N GLU A 63 -22.03 -11.37 5.85
CA GLU A 63 -23.09 -10.69 5.07
C GLU A 63 -23.79 -9.57 5.85
N ARG A 64 -23.89 -9.70 7.18
CA ARG A 64 -24.43 -8.64 8.04
C ARG A 64 -23.48 -7.45 8.16
N ALA A 65 -22.17 -7.70 8.26
CA ALA A 65 -21.15 -6.66 8.38
C ALA A 65 -20.88 -5.89 7.08
N ARG A 66 -21.44 -6.36 5.95
CA ARG A 66 -21.42 -5.64 4.66
C ARG A 66 -22.50 -4.58 4.54
N LYS A 67 -23.47 -4.54 5.47
CA LYS A 67 -24.52 -3.53 5.49
C LYS A 67 -24.12 -2.40 6.45
N PRO A 68 -24.27 -1.14 6.04
CA PRO A 68 -24.02 -0.01 6.93
C PRO A 68 -24.93 -0.09 8.16
N LEU A 69 -24.39 0.31 9.31
CA LEU A 69 -25.17 0.43 10.54
C LEU A 69 -26.10 1.66 10.46
N PRO A 70 -27.18 1.69 11.26
CA PRO A 70 -28.00 2.89 11.41
C PRO A 70 -27.17 4.08 11.87
N ARG A 71 -27.52 5.28 11.39
CA ARG A 71 -26.82 6.53 11.74
C ARG A 71 -26.70 6.73 13.25
N SER A 72 -27.76 6.42 14.00
CA SER A 72 -27.80 6.54 15.46
C SER A 72 -26.66 5.82 16.17
N VAL A 73 -26.16 4.72 15.62
CA VAL A 73 -25.01 3.98 16.20
C VAL A 73 -23.71 4.77 16.04
N TYR A 74 -23.57 5.53 14.96
CA TYR A 74 -22.41 6.40 14.76
C TYR A 74 -22.50 7.65 15.63
N ASP A 75 -23.68 8.25 15.76
CA ASP A 75 -23.90 9.44 16.59
C ASP A 75 -23.59 9.14 18.08
N GLU A 76 -24.02 7.98 18.59
CA GLU A 76 -23.69 7.50 19.95
C GLU A 76 -22.17 7.33 20.16
N LEU A 77 -21.44 6.90 19.13
CA LEU A 77 -20.00 6.64 19.21
C LEU A 77 -19.14 7.90 19.09
N SER A 78 -19.58 8.90 18.32
CA SER A 78 -18.86 10.17 18.16
C SER A 78 -19.07 11.14 19.31
N GLY A 79 -20.12 10.94 20.11
CA GLY A 79 -20.49 11.86 21.20
C GLY A 79 -21.10 13.17 20.71
N ASP A 80 -21.49 13.22 19.43
CA ASP A 80 -22.26 14.33 18.88
C ASP A 80 -23.75 14.03 19.09
N GLU A 81 -24.34 14.63 20.14
CA GLU A 81 -25.80 14.75 20.29
C GLU A 81 -26.38 15.85 19.38
#